data_AF-A0A8J9ZCI0-F1
#
_entry.id   AF-A0A8J9ZCI0-F1
#
_cell.length_a   1.000
_cell.length_b   1.000
_cell.length_c   1.000
_cell.angle_alpha   90.00
_cell.angle_beta   90.00
_cell.angle_gamma   90.00
#
_symmetry.space_group_name_H-M   'P 1'
#
loop_
_entity.id
_entity.type
_entity.pdbx_description
1 polymer ?
#
loop_
_entity_poly.entity_id
_entity_poly.type
_entity_poly.pdbx_seq_one_letter_code
_entity_poly.pdbx_strand_id
1 'polypeptide(L)'
;MDKFVVKQGKKRTMSGHAKLKEHEAKTADLKPHEKCEGTQASSTKIKDTGQSKEGDGRGAKKRRSKLDPDGFQLLQVRGDLFSCPETDSLVHCISQDCHMGKGIAVLFKKKFGRVEELKRQGQKPGGVAVLKTEQRYVYYLVTKEKYWQKPTYRSLESSLKAMKAHCVQHQVSRLSMPRIGCGLDKLQWDRVSQMVKDIFSDTDVAITVYTI
;
A
#
# COMPACT_ATOMS: atom_id res chain seq x y z
N MET A 1 -67.03 -40.58 -0.46
CA MET A 1 -66.11 -39.43 -0.30
C MET A 1 -64.68 -39.93 -0.48
N ASP A 2 -63.82 -39.01 -0.88
CA ASP A 2 -62.66 -39.19 -1.73
C ASP A 2 -61.41 -39.88 -1.16
N LYS A 3 -60.69 -40.44 -2.15
CA LYS A 3 -59.31 -40.90 -2.22
C LYS A 3 -58.32 -40.02 -1.42
N PHE A 4 -57.38 -40.64 -0.73
CA PHE A 4 -56.00 -40.13 -0.70
C PHE A 4 -54.99 -41.28 -0.60
N VAL A 5 -54.37 -41.57 -1.75
CA VAL A 5 -53.18 -42.39 -1.92
C VAL A 5 -51.98 -41.48 -1.64
N VAL A 6 -51.17 -41.78 -0.63
CA VAL A 6 -49.87 -41.13 -0.42
C VAL A 6 -48.77 -42.12 -0.82
N LYS A 7 -48.17 -41.89 -1.98
CA LYS A 7 -46.92 -42.51 -2.42
C LYS A 7 -45.75 -41.93 -1.61
N GLN A 8 -45.01 -42.77 -0.88
CA GLN A 8 -43.69 -42.39 -0.39
C GLN A 8 -42.62 -42.75 -1.41
N GLY A 9 -41.95 -41.71 -1.90
CA GLY A 9 -40.84 -41.75 -2.85
C GLY A 9 -39.52 -42.09 -2.18
N LYS A 10 -38.84 -43.05 -2.79
CA LYS A 10 -37.48 -43.54 -2.55
C LYS A 10 -36.46 -42.42 -2.82
N LYS A 11 -35.63 -42.04 -1.84
CA LYS A 11 -34.40 -41.27 -2.06
C LYS A 11 -33.18 -42.08 -1.64
N ARG A 12 -32.43 -42.54 -2.65
CA ARG A 12 -31.02 -42.93 -2.56
C ARG A 12 -30.18 -41.66 -2.65
N THR A 13 -29.19 -41.50 -1.79
CA THR A 13 -27.89 -40.91 -2.16
C THR A 13 -26.83 -41.40 -1.17
N MET A 14 -25.94 -42.25 -1.66
CA MET A 14 -24.61 -42.49 -1.11
C MET A 14 -23.77 -41.23 -1.38
N SER A 15 -23.12 -40.66 -0.37
CA SER A 15 -22.06 -39.66 -0.57
C SER A 15 -20.78 -40.19 0.05
N GLY A 16 -19.83 -40.49 -0.83
CA GLY A 16 -18.54 -41.07 -0.51
C GLY A 16 -17.62 -40.08 0.19
N HIS A 17 -16.87 -40.60 1.17
CA HIS A 17 -15.68 -39.97 1.71
C HIS A 17 -14.57 -40.02 0.67
N ALA A 18 -14.16 -38.86 0.14
CA ALA A 18 -12.92 -38.71 -0.61
C ALA A 18 -11.89 -37.98 0.26
N LYS A 19 -10.79 -38.67 0.51
CA LYS A 19 -9.64 -38.31 1.34
C LYS A 19 -8.51 -37.89 0.38
N LEU A 20 -8.00 -36.67 0.47
CA LEU A 20 -6.83 -36.17 -0.26
C LEU A 20 -6.00 -35.35 0.75
N LYS A 21 -4.97 -35.95 1.37
CA LYS A 21 -3.55 -35.93 0.97
C LYS A 21 -2.96 -34.52 0.96
N GLU A 22 -2.41 -34.13 2.10
CA GLU A 22 -1.45 -33.04 2.25
C GLU A 22 -0.11 -33.46 1.61
N HIS A 23 0.51 -32.54 0.88
CA HIS A 23 1.82 -32.71 0.27
C HIS A 23 2.77 -31.69 0.90
N GLU A 24 3.75 -32.19 1.65
CA GLU A 24 4.85 -31.41 2.21
C GLU A 24 5.75 -30.87 1.10
N ALA A 25 6.14 -29.59 1.20
CA ALA A 25 7.21 -28.99 0.42
C ALA A 25 8.36 -28.61 1.34
N LYS A 26 9.49 -29.29 1.16
CA LYS A 26 10.80 -29.00 1.75
C LYS A 26 11.56 -27.99 0.89
N THR A 27 12.15 -26.96 1.51
CA THR A 27 13.27 -26.17 0.97
C THR A 27 14.10 -25.70 2.18
N ALA A 28 15.22 -26.36 2.55
CA ALA A 28 16.57 -26.24 1.99
C ALA A 28 17.24 -24.88 2.29
N ASP A 29 18.16 -24.93 3.25
CA ASP A 29 19.12 -23.94 3.73
C ASP A 29 20.02 -23.31 2.65
N LEU A 30 20.28 -22.00 2.76
CA LEU A 30 21.46 -21.33 2.19
C LEU A 30 21.91 -20.19 3.13
N LYS A 31 23.17 -20.24 3.54
CA LYS A 31 23.93 -19.21 4.28
C LYS A 31 25.43 -19.41 3.93
N PRO A 32 26.35 -18.50 4.28
CA PRO A 32 26.73 -17.27 3.57
C PRO A 32 28.22 -17.26 3.15
N HIS A 33 28.64 -16.33 2.28
CA HIS A 33 30.05 -15.90 2.06
C HIS A 33 29.97 -14.64 1.16
N GLU A 34 30.82 -13.60 1.19
CA GLU A 34 31.97 -13.19 1.98
C GLU A 34 32.25 -11.70 1.64
N LYS A 35 33.12 -11.07 2.44
CA LYS A 35 33.54 -9.65 2.36
C LYS A 35 34.48 -9.37 1.18
N CYS A 36 34.56 -8.09 0.78
CA CYS A 36 35.78 -7.48 0.25
C CYS A 36 35.94 -6.05 0.80
N GLU A 37 37.12 -5.76 1.34
CA GLU A 37 37.56 -4.48 1.89
C GLU A 37 38.54 -3.76 0.92
N GLY A 38 38.63 -2.43 1.07
CA GLY A 38 39.80 -1.61 0.71
C GLY A 38 39.70 -0.81 -0.60
N THR A 39 40.24 0.40 -0.79
CA THR A 39 41.06 1.34 0.01
C THR A 39 41.17 2.67 -0.78
N GLN A 40 41.16 3.81 -0.06
CA GLN A 40 41.77 5.16 -0.28
C GLN A 40 42.01 5.70 -1.72
N ALA A 41 41.41 6.83 -2.10
CA ALA A 41 41.87 8.24 -1.96
C ALA A 41 42.99 8.69 -2.92
N SER A 42 42.74 9.75 -3.71
CA SER A 42 43.54 11.00 -3.69
C SER A 42 43.15 12.00 -4.78
N SER A 43 43.17 13.27 -4.37
CA SER A 43 42.95 14.50 -5.11
C SER A 43 44.07 14.86 -6.07
N THR A 44 43.79 15.58 -7.17
CA THR A 44 44.57 16.77 -7.52
C THR A 44 43.77 17.77 -8.37
N LYS A 45 43.98 19.05 -8.05
CA LYS A 45 43.39 20.27 -8.61
C LYS A 45 43.91 20.55 -10.02
N ILE A 46 43.04 21.07 -10.89
CA ILE A 46 43.44 22.03 -11.93
C ILE A 46 42.48 23.24 -11.85
N LYS A 47 43.09 24.43 -11.69
CA LYS A 47 42.45 25.75 -11.79
C LYS A 47 42.47 26.15 -13.26
N ASP A 48 41.38 26.71 -13.77
CA ASP A 48 41.47 27.67 -14.85
C ASP A 48 40.42 28.79 -14.69
N THR A 49 40.80 29.95 -15.17
CA THR A 49 40.32 31.30 -14.83
C THR A 49 39.68 31.87 -16.09
N GLY A 50 38.51 32.50 -16.00
CA GLY A 50 37.95 33.20 -17.16
C GLY A 50 36.62 33.89 -16.89
N GLN A 51 36.63 35.23 -16.93
CA GLN A 51 35.49 36.14 -16.81
C GLN A 51 34.74 36.34 -18.14
N SER A 52 33.42 36.54 -18.07
CA SER A 52 32.61 37.56 -18.80
C SER A 52 31.12 37.30 -18.49
N LYS A 53 30.41 38.20 -17.78
CA LYS A 53 29.62 39.38 -18.21
C LYS A 53 28.26 39.10 -18.90
N GLU A 54 27.23 39.63 -18.21
CA GLU A 54 25.94 40.22 -18.65
C GLU A 54 24.81 39.36 -19.26
N GLY A 55 23.58 39.63 -18.79
CA GLY A 55 22.33 39.10 -19.36
C GLY A 55 21.12 39.20 -18.41
N ASP A 56 20.36 40.29 -18.54
CA ASP A 56 19.02 40.49 -17.98
C ASP A 56 18.02 39.43 -18.49
N GLY A 57 17.04 39.06 -17.66
CA GLY A 57 16.04 38.07 -18.02
C GLY A 57 15.16 37.62 -16.85
N ARG A 58 14.06 38.35 -16.62
CA ARG A 58 12.92 37.89 -15.82
C ARG A 58 12.31 36.63 -16.44
N GLY A 59 12.78 35.47 -16.02
CA GLY A 59 12.17 34.17 -16.31
C GLY A 59 11.71 33.52 -15.01
N ALA A 60 10.39 33.38 -14.84
CA ALA A 60 9.81 32.59 -13.76
C ALA A 60 10.40 31.17 -13.79
N LYS A 61 11.34 30.89 -12.89
CA LYS A 61 11.95 29.56 -12.74
C LYS A 61 10.86 28.58 -12.34
N LYS A 62 10.35 27.84 -13.34
CA LYS A 62 9.57 26.62 -13.14
C LYS A 62 10.40 25.72 -12.23
N ARG A 63 10.02 25.63 -10.96
CA ARG A 63 10.69 24.81 -9.95
C ARG A 63 10.68 23.37 -10.47
N ARG A 64 11.79 22.94 -11.08
CA ARG A 64 12.05 21.52 -11.31
C ARG A 64 11.96 20.87 -9.93
N SER A 65 10.99 19.97 -9.77
CA SER A 65 10.92 19.09 -8.62
C SER A 65 12.29 18.42 -8.51
N LYS A 66 12.99 18.65 -7.39
CA LYS A 66 14.19 17.89 -7.06
C LYS A 66 13.80 16.42 -7.12
N LEU A 67 14.34 15.70 -8.08
CA LEU A 67 14.34 14.25 -8.02
C LEU A 67 15.28 13.89 -6.86
N ASP A 68 14.75 13.17 -5.88
CA ASP A 68 15.58 12.56 -4.86
C ASP A 68 16.49 11.55 -5.59
N PRO A 69 17.83 11.58 -5.37
CA PRO A 69 18.79 10.82 -6.16
C PRO A 69 18.70 9.28 -6.00
N ASP A 70 17.80 8.79 -5.14
CA ASP A 70 17.66 7.38 -4.74
C ASP A 70 16.50 6.61 -5.41
N GLY A 71 16.05 7.02 -6.59
CA GLY A 71 15.17 6.18 -7.43
C GLY A 71 13.69 6.05 -7.00
N PHE A 72 13.35 6.27 -5.72
CA PHE A 72 11.96 6.28 -5.25
C PHE A 72 11.21 7.57 -5.64
N GLN A 73 10.02 7.41 -6.23
CA GLN A 73 9.19 8.53 -6.70
C GLN A 73 7.91 8.66 -5.87
N LEU A 74 7.88 9.70 -5.02
CA LEU A 74 6.65 10.16 -4.36
C LEU A 74 6.12 11.41 -5.06
N LEU A 75 5.14 11.23 -5.95
CA LEU A 75 4.50 12.32 -6.68
C LEU A 75 3.31 12.86 -5.89
N GLN A 76 3.09 14.18 -5.92
CA GLN A 76 1.85 14.80 -5.42
C GLN A 76 1.07 15.41 -6.57
N VAL A 77 -0.23 15.07 -6.65
CA VAL A 77 -1.15 15.53 -7.70
C VAL A 77 -2.36 16.18 -7.05
N ARG A 78 -2.84 17.27 -7.66
CA ARG A 78 -4.12 17.86 -7.29
C ARG A 78 -5.24 17.21 -8.12
N GLY A 79 -6.22 16.61 -7.45
CA GLY A 79 -7.32 15.90 -8.08
C GLY A 79 -8.00 14.91 -7.16
N ASP A 80 -9.04 14.25 -7.68
CA ASP A 80 -9.71 13.15 -6.99
C ASP A 80 -8.83 11.89 -6.99
N LEU A 81 -8.74 11.22 -5.85
CA LEU A 81 -8.00 9.97 -5.76
C LEU A 81 -8.58 8.89 -6.68
N PHE A 82 -9.90 8.85 -6.81
CA PHE A 82 -10.56 7.80 -7.59
C PHE A 82 -10.50 8.01 -9.10
N SER A 83 -9.94 9.14 -9.57
CA SER A 83 -9.60 9.36 -10.98
C SER A 83 -8.18 8.90 -11.34
N CYS A 84 -7.48 8.21 -10.43
CA CYS A 84 -6.18 7.61 -10.73
C CYS A 84 -6.30 6.51 -11.82
N PRO A 85 -5.20 6.12 -12.48
CA PRO A 85 -5.20 5.03 -13.45
C PRO A 85 -5.85 3.75 -12.92
N GLU A 86 -6.47 2.96 -13.80
CA GLU A 86 -7.20 1.77 -13.37
C GLU A 86 -6.31 0.62 -12.86
N THR A 87 -5.04 0.68 -13.20
CA THR A 87 -4.00 -0.28 -12.82
C THR A 87 -3.32 0.08 -11.51
N ASP A 88 -3.41 1.33 -11.06
CA ASP A 88 -2.83 1.77 -9.79
C ASP A 88 -3.59 1.15 -8.62
N SER A 89 -2.88 0.47 -7.72
CA SER A 89 -3.49 -0.03 -6.49
C SER A 89 -3.77 1.11 -5.52
N LEU A 90 -4.87 1.03 -4.78
CA LEU A 90 -5.34 2.11 -3.92
C LEU A 90 -4.98 1.88 -2.46
N VAL A 91 -4.75 2.97 -1.72
CA VAL A 91 -4.41 2.89 -0.29
C VAL A 91 -5.23 3.87 0.53
N HIS A 92 -5.74 3.46 1.69
CA HIS A 92 -6.20 4.37 2.73
C HIS A 92 -6.09 3.77 4.14
N CYS A 93 -6.29 4.59 5.17
CA CYS A 93 -6.28 4.14 6.57
C CYS A 93 -7.69 3.85 7.09
N ILE A 94 -7.81 2.81 7.90
CA ILE A 94 -9.03 2.44 8.63
C ILE A 94 -8.76 2.06 10.08
N SER A 95 -9.83 1.92 10.85
CA SER A 95 -9.87 1.23 12.13
C SER A 95 -10.12 -0.27 11.95
N GLN A 96 -9.66 -1.09 12.91
CA GLN A 96 -9.89 -2.54 12.94
C GLN A 96 -11.39 -2.90 12.90
N ASP A 97 -12.25 -2.09 13.51
CA ASP A 97 -13.71 -2.28 13.45
C ASP A 97 -14.34 -2.04 12.04
N CYS A 98 -13.55 -1.59 11.07
CA CYS A 98 -13.95 -1.32 9.69
C CYS A 98 -15.19 -0.42 9.57
N HIS A 99 -15.39 0.52 10.51
CA HIS A 99 -16.59 1.37 10.52
C HIS A 99 -16.72 2.24 9.25
N MET A 100 -15.61 2.86 8.82
CA MET A 100 -15.47 3.64 7.58
C MET A 100 -16.59 4.68 7.35
N GLY A 101 -17.00 5.38 8.41
CA GLY A 101 -18.16 6.28 8.40
C GLY A 101 -17.89 7.74 8.01
N LYS A 102 -16.63 8.17 7.85
CA LYS A 102 -16.28 9.57 7.54
C LYS A 102 -15.12 9.68 6.53
N GLY A 103 -15.04 10.85 5.88
CA GLY A 103 -13.98 11.19 4.94
C GLY A 103 -13.93 10.25 3.74
N ILE A 104 -12.73 10.08 3.18
CA ILE A 104 -12.53 9.23 1.99
C ILE A 104 -12.89 7.76 2.23
N ALA A 105 -12.85 7.28 3.47
CA ALA A 105 -13.20 5.90 3.81
C ALA A 105 -14.66 5.55 3.45
N VAL A 106 -15.58 6.53 3.49
CA VAL A 106 -16.96 6.34 3.03
C VAL A 106 -17.00 6.01 1.53
N LEU A 107 -16.17 6.69 0.74
CA LEU A 107 -16.10 6.48 -0.70
C LEU A 107 -15.50 5.11 -1.03
N PHE A 108 -14.46 4.69 -0.31
CA PHE A 108 -13.92 3.32 -0.41
C PHE A 108 -14.98 2.27 -0.07
N LYS A 109 -15.74 2.47 1.01
CA LYS A 109 -16.82 1.56 1.41
C LYS A 109 -17.92 1.49 0.35
N LYS A 110 -18.32 2.63 -0.24
CA LYS A 110 -19.31 2.68 -1.32
C LYS A 110 -18.82 2.01 -2.61
N LYS A 111 -17.55 2.22 -2.98
CA LYS A 111 -16.97 1.75 -4.25
C LYS A 111 -16.58 0.26 -4.22
N PHE A 112 -15.95 -0.20 -3.14
CA PHE A 112 -15.41 -1.56 -3.05
C PHE A 112 -16.20 -2.50 -2.12
N GLY A 113 -16.97 -1.96 -1.19
CA GLY A 113 -17.81 -2.76 -0.29
C GLY A 113 -17.01 -3.80 0.51
N ARG A 114 -17.52 -5.04 0.56
CA ARG A 114 -16.85 -6.24 1.10
C ARG A 114 -16.29 -6.10 2.53
N VAL A 115 -16.97 -5.31 3.37
CA VAL A 115 -16.54 -5.01 4.75
C VAL A 115 -16.39 -6.28 5.60
N GLU A 116 -17.28 -7.25 5.44
CA GLU A 116 -17.20 -8.50 6.20
C GLU A 116 -15.99 -9.35 5.79
N GLU A 117 -15.54 -9.26 4.54
CA GLU A 117 -14.30 -9.91 4.12
C GLU A 117 -13.07 -9.25 4.76
N LEU A 118 -13.02 -7.92 4.79
CA LEU A 118 -11.96 -7.18 5.49
C LEU A 118 -11.88 -7.58 6.97
N LYS A 119 -13.03 -7.67 7.64
CA LYS A 119 -13.09 -8.08 9.06
C LYS A 119 -12.61 -9.52 9.27
N ARG A 120 -12.96 -10.45 8.38
CA ARG A 120 -12.51 -11.85 8.46
C ARG A 120 -11.00 -12.01 8.35
N GLN A 121 -10.29 -11.07 7.73
CA GLN A 121 -8.83 -11.07 7.69
C GLN A 121 -8.18 -10.81 9.06
N GLY A 122 -8.96 -10.38 10.07
CA GLY A 122 -8.53 -10.33 11.47
C GLY A 122 -7.40 -9.34 11.77
N GLN A 123 -7.14 -8.39 10.86
CA GLN A 123 -6.00 -7.49 10.94
C GLN A 123 -6.09 -6.55 12.15
N LYS A 124 -4.96 -6.40 12.86
CA LYS A 124 -4.81 -5.54 14.04
C LYS A 124 -4.12 -4.22 13.66
N PRO A 125 -4.12 -3.21 14.54
CA PRO A 125 -3.33 -2.01 14.31
C PRO A 125 -1.87 -2.34 14.00
N GLY A 126 -1.34 -1.79 12.92
CA GLY A 126 -0.02 -2.13 12.38
C GLY A 126 -0.02 -3.20 11.29
N GLY A 127 -1.17 -3.81 11.01
CA GLY A 127 -1.38 -4.72 9.87
C GLY A 127 -1.97 -4.00 8.65
N VAL A 128 -2.21 -4.78 7.60
CA VAL A 128 -2.86 -4.32 6.37
C VAL A 128 -3.91 -5.34 5.95
N ALA A 129 -5.15 -4.90 5.75
CA ALA A 129 -6.16 -5.70 5.10
C ALA A 129 -6.14 -5.41 3.59
N VAL A 130 -6.34 -6.43 2.77
CA VAL A 130 -6.18 -6.33 1.32
C VAL A 130 -7.42 -6.88 0.63
N LEU A 131 -8.02 -6.10 -0.26
CA LEU A 131 -8.98 -6.62 -1.22
C LEU A 131 -8.31 -6.73 -2.58
N LYS A 132 -8.43 -7.90 -3.20
CA LYS A 132 -8.10 -8.09 -4.60
C LYS A 132 -9.35 -7.84 -5.44
N THR A 133 -9.21 -6.96 -6.43
CA THR A 133 -10.16 -6.79 -7.54
C THR A 133 -9.55 -7.40 -8.80
N GLU A 134 -10.28 -7.41 -9.91
CA GLU A 134 -9.77 -7.95 -11.17
C GLU A 134 -8.53 -7.20 -11.67
N GLN A 135 -8.47 -5.89 -11.47
CA GLN A 135 -7.45 -5.01 -12.05
C GLN A 135 -6.35 -4.60 -11.06
N ARG A 136 -6.63 -4.58 -9.76
CA ARG A 136 -5.74 -4.00 -8.75
C ARG A 136 -5.95 -4.55 -7.34
N TYR A 137 -5.05 -4.18 -6.44
CA TYR A 137 -5.24 -4.33 -5.00
C TYR A 137 -5.77 -3.03 -4.37
N VAL A 138 -6.55 -3.20 -3.31
CA VAL A 138 -6.99 -2.10 -2.44
C VAL A 138 -6.50 -2.39 -1.03
N TYR A 139 -5.62 -1.52 -0.54
CA TYR A 139 -4.94 -1.64 0.74
C TYR A 139 -5.63 -0.80 1.82
N TYR A 140 -6.00 -1.48 2.89
CA TYR A 140 -6.65 -0.91 4.07
C TYR A 140 -5.66 -0.97 5.23
N LEU A 141 -4.92 0.12 5.43
CA LEU A 141 -3.95 0.22 6.53
C LEU A 141 -4.71 0.29 7.85
N VAL A 142 -4.62 -0.76 8.67
CA VAL A 142 -5.29 -0.80 9.96
C VAL A 142 -4.40 -0.08 10.96
N THR A 143 -4.75 1.15 11.32
CA THR A 143 -3.85 2.03 12.10
C THR A 143 -4.33 2.27 13.54
N LYS A 144 -5.54 1.83 13.87
CA LYS A 144 -6.20 2.02 15.16
C LYS A 144 -7.26 0.94 15.40
N GLU A 145 -7.63 0.70 16.65
CA GLU A 145 -8.59 -0.36 16.97
C GLU A 145 -10.03 0.09 16.66
N LYS A 146 -10.38 1.30 17.12
CA LYS A 146 -11.72 1.86 17.00
C LYS A 146 -11.73 3.16 16.21
N TYR A 147 -12.82 3.43 15.49
CA TYR A 147 -12.87 4.58 14.57
C TYR A 147 -12.69 5.94 15.24
N TRP A 148 -13.07 6.08 16.52
CA TRP A 148 -12.94 7.33 17.30
C TRP A 148 -11.53 7.55 17.87
N GLN A 149 -10.71 6.50 17.94
CA GLN A 149 -9.32 6.62 18.39
C GLN A 149 -8.46 7.34 17.33
N LYS A 150 -7.28 7.77 17.76
CA LYS A 150 -6.24 8.33 16.88
C LYS A 150 -5.17 7.28 16.62
N PRO A 151 -4.69 7.15 15.38
CA PRO A 151 -3.56 6.29 15.10
C PRO A 151 -2.27 6.88 15.68
N THR A 152 -1.25 6.05 15.77
CA THR A 152 0.10 6.47 16.16
C THR A 152 1.02 6.40 14.94
N TYR A 153 2.14 7.13 14.97
CA TYR A 153 3.17 6.97 13.93
C TYR A 153 3.67 5.54 13.85
N ARG A 154 3.82 4.85 14.99
CA ARG A 154 4.26 3.45 15.04
C ARG A 154 3.28 2.51 14.36
N SER A 155 1.97 2.66 14.60
CA SER A 155 0.96 1.80 13.96
C SER A 155 0.88 2.06 12.47
N LEU A 156 0.99 3.32 12.02
CA LEU A 156 1.06 3.65 10.61
C LEU A 156 2.31 3.06 9.94
N GLU A 157 3.48 3.22 10.56
CA GLU A 157 4.75 2.69 10.05
C GLU A 157 4.71 1.17 9.86
N SER A 158 4.20 0.46 10.88
CA SER A 158 4.02 -0.99 10.81
C SER A 158 3.08 -1.39 9.67
N SER A 159 1.95 -0.70 9.51
CA SER A 159 1.01 -0.98 8.42
C SER A 159 1.63 -0.70 7.04
N LEU A 160 2.44 0.36 6.90
CA LEU A 160 3.15 0.67 5.66
C LEU A 160 4.19 -0.41 5.32
N LYS A 161 4.94 -0.91 6.30
CA LYS A 161 5.88 -2.03 6.11
C LYS A 161 5.16 -3.31 5.68
N ALA A 162 4.01 -3.62 6.30
CA ALA A 162 3.18 -4.77 5.91
C ALA A 162 2.65 -4.61 4.47
N MET A 163 2.22 -3.40 4.10
CA MET A 163 1.80 -3.10 2.72
C MET A 163 2.95 -3.25 1.73
N LYS A 164 4.14 -2.72 2.03
CA LYS A 164 5.34 -2.88 1.20
C LYS A 164 5.65 -4.36 0.96
N ALA A 165 5.66 -5.17 2.01
CA ALA A 165 5.92 -6.61 1.89
C ALA A 165 4.94 -7.28 0.91
N HIS A 166 3.64 -6.95 1.02
CA HIS A 166 2.65 -7.43 0.07
C HIS A 166 2.89 -6.90 -1.36
N CYS A 167 3.28 -5.62 -1.52
CA CYS A 167 3.58 -5.06 -2.84
C CYS A 167 4.72 -5.79 -3.54
N VAL A 168 5.81 -6.07 -2.82
CA VAL A 168 6.96 -6.81 -3.36
C VAL A 168 6.55 -8.25 -3.72
N GLN A 169 5.87 -8.94 -2.83
CA GLN A 169 5.42 -10.33 -3.05
C GLN A 169 4.48 -10.47 -4.26
N HIS A 170 3.64 -9.47 -4.50
CA HIS A 170 2.62 -9.49 -5.55
C HIS A 170 2.95 -8.60 -6.75
N GLN A 171 4.19 -8.13 -6.86
CA GLN A 171 4.69 -7.30 -7.96
C GLN A 171 3.84 -6.06 -8.23
N VAL A 172 3.32 -5.43 -7.16
CA VAL A 172 2.60 -4.16 -7.26
C VAL A 172 3.61 -3.03 -7.38
N SER A 173 3.67 -2.40 -8.54
CA SER A 173 4.63 -1.34 -8.85
C SER A 173 4.06 0.07 -8.71
N ARG A 174 2.74 0.24 -8.56
CA ARG A 174 2.09 1.56 -8.56
C ARG A 174 1.01 1.66 -7.49
N LEU A 175 1.13 2.69 -6.66
CA LEU A 175 0.19 3.01 -5.58
C LEU A 175 -0.36 4.43 -5.74
N SER A 176 -1.66 4.56 -5.53
CA SER A 176 -2.37 5.84 -5.47
C SER A 176 -3.06 5.99 -4.10
N MET A 177 -2.80 7.09 -3.39
CA MET A 177 -3.28 7.28 -2.03
C MET A 177 -3.62 8.75 -1.71
N PRO A 178 -4.47 9.04 -0.71
CA PRO A 178 -4.65 10.40 -0.22
C PRO A 178 -3.50 10.77 0.74
N ARG A 179 -3.56 11.95 1.37
CA ARG A 179 -2.73 12.27 2.54
C ARG A 179 -3.15 11.41 3.75
N ILE A 180 -2.67 10.16 3.78
CA ILE A 180 -3.02 9.14 4.78
C ILE A 180 -2.66 9.61 6.20
N GLY A 181 -3.53 9.32 7.16
CA GLY A 181 -3.33 9.66 8.58
C GLY A 181 -3.41 11.14 8.96
N CYS A 182 -3.54 12.09 8.02
CA CYS A 182 -3.32 13.52 8.30
C CYS A 182 -4.59 14.37 8.54
N GLY A 183 -5.77 13.88 8.13
CA GLY A 183 -7.03 14.62 8.28
C GLY A 183 -7.69 14.45 9.66
N LEU A 184 -8.65 13.53 9.73
CA LEU A 184 -9.37 13.21 10.98
C LEU A 184 -8.45 12.53 12.02
N ASP A 185 -7.37 11.93 11.55
CA ASP A 185 -6.41 11.16 12.33
C ASP A 185 -5.27 12.01 12.91
N LYS A 186 -5.13 13.27 12.49
CA LYS A 186 -4.28 14.32 13.09
C LYS A 186 -2.76 14.05 13.08
N LEU A 187 -2.27 13.11 12.29
CA LEU A 187 -0.83 12.99 12.02
C LEU A 187 -0.35 14.14 11.11
N GLN A 188 0.93 14.43 11.15
CA GLN A 188 1.54 15.49 10.35
C GLN A 188 2.06 14.93 9.02
N TRP A 189 1.62 15.53 7.91
CA TRP A 189 1.95 15.03 6.58
C TRP A 189 3.45 15.02 6.31
N ASP A 190 4.20 16.03 6.76
CA ASP A 190 5.65 16.07 6.54
C ASP A 190 6.33 14.83 7.12
N ARG A 191 5.96 14.44 8.34
CA ARG A 191 6.47 13.22 8.98
C ARG A 191 5.98 11.94 8.32
N VAL A 192 4.70 11.88 7.93
CA VAL A 192 4.14 10.72 7.21
C VAL A 192 4.80 10.54 5.85
N SER A 193 5.00 11.62 5.10
CA SER A 193 5.61 11.59 3.78
C SER A 193 7.07 11.13 3.85
N GLN A 194 7.82 11.58 4.85
CA GLN A 194 9.19 11.09 5.09
C GLN A 194 9.18 9.59 5.41
N MET A 195 8.29 9.14 6.29
CA MET A 195 8.14 7.73 6.62
C MET A 195 7.82 6.87 5.38
N VAL A 196 6.95 7.35 4.49
CA VAL A 196 6.66 6.66 3.23
C VAL A 196 7.91 6.56 2.36
N LYS A 197 8.67 7.65 2.21
CA LYS A 197 9.93 7.64 1.46
C LYS A 197 10.92 6.64 2.04
N ASP A 198 11.15 6.69 3.35
CA ASP A 198 12.12 5.83 4.04
C ASP A 198 11.75 4.34 3.95
N ILE A 199 10.45 4.01 3.97
CA ILE A 199 10.00 2.61 3.90
C ILE A 199 10.15 2.05 2.48
N PHE A 200 9.89 2.86 1.45
CA PHE A 200 9.84 2.41 0.06
C PHE A 200 11.09 2.75 -0.75
N SER A 201 12.11 3.37 -0.14
CA SER A 201 13.33 3.83 -0.81
C SER A 201 14.13 2.73 -1.51
N ASP A 202 14.02 1.50 -1.02
CA ASP A 202 14.65 0.28 -1.54
C ASP A 202 13.72 -0.51 -2.50
N THR A 203 12.69 0.13 -3.05
CA THR A 203 11.73 -0.51 -3.96
C THR A 203 11.43 0.36 -5.18
N ASP A 204 11.09 -0.29 -6.30
CA ASP A 204 10.65 0.39 -7.53
C ASP A 204 9.16 0.79 -7.50
N VAL A 205 8.52 0.81 -6.32
CA VAL A 205 7.10 1.14 -6.19
C VAL A 205 6.93 2.66 -6.34
N ALA A 206 6.24 3.09 -7.40
CA ALA A 206 5.87 4.48 -7.60
C ALA A 206 4.62 4.82 -6.77
N ILE A 207 4.68 5.91 -6.00
CA ILE A 207 3.55 6.35 -5.15
C ILE A 207 3.07 7.72 -5.58
N THR A 208 1.77 7.84 -5.86
CA THR A 208 1.10 9.11 -6.18
C THR A 208 0.13 9.50 -5.07
N VAL A 209 0.32 10.69 -4.52
CA VAL A 209 -0.51 11.26 -3.46
C VAL A 209 -1.49 12.26 -4.05
N TYR A 210 -2.78 12.02 -3.85
CA TYR A 210 -3.85 12.89 -4.34
C TYR A 210 -4.32 13.86 -3.25
N THR A 211 -4.55 15.10 -3.66
CA THR A 211 -5.04 16.19 -2.81
C THR A 211 -6.10 16.99 -3.54
N ILE A 212 -7.14 17.42 -2.83
CA ILE A 212 -8.25 18.21 -3.39
C ILE A 212 -7.93 19.70 -3.27
#